data_AF-A0A9X1WDN0-F1
#
_entry.id   AF-A0A9X1WDN0-F1
#
_cell.length_a   1.000
_cell.length_b   1.000
_cell.length_c   1.000
_cell.angle_alpha   90.00
_cell.angle_beta   90.00
_cell.angle_gamma   90.00
#
_symmetry.space_group_name_H-M   'P 1'
#
loop_
_entity.id
_entity.type
_entity.pdbx_description
1 polymer ?
#
loop_
_entity_poly.entity_id
_entity_poly.type
_entity_poly.pdbx_seq_one_letter_code
_entity_poly.pdbx_strand_id
1 'polypeptide(L)' 'MSQEQTFLLLKNTLEGKVKNLDRIPYCSKESMLDALKTASSWEDLIGINSALKRLISKG' A
#
# COMPACT_ATOMS: atom_id res chain seq x y z
N MET A 1 6.72 5.77 21.01
CA MET A 1 6.77 5.26 19.62
C MET A 1 7.15 6.43 18.73
N SER A 2 8.21 6.32 17.92
CA SER A 2 8.67 7.43 17.07
C SER A 2 7.81 7.56 15.80
N GLN A 3 7.89 8.70 15.11
CA GLN A 3 7.23 8.89 13.81
C GLN A 3 7.73 7.86 12.78
N GLU A 4 9.03 7.54 12.79
CA GLU A 4 9.65 6.53 11.93
C GLU A 4 9.11 5.11 12.21
N GLN A 5 8.98 4.74 13.48
CA GLN A 5 8.37 3.45 13.86
C GLN A 5 6.91 3.37 13.42
N THR A 6 6.16 4.47 13.53
CA THR A 6 4.76 4.54 13.11
C THR A 6 4.65 4.44 11.58
N PHE A 7 5.53 5.12 10.86
CA PHE A 7 5.61 5.05 9.40
C PHE A 7 5.86 3.62 8.92
N LEU A 8 6.88 2.94 9.49
CA LEU A 8 7.19 1.55 9.17
C LEU A 8 6.03 0.61 9.48
N LEU A 9 5.36 0.79 10.63
CA LEU A 9 4.20 0.01 11.00
C LEU A 9 3.08 0.11 9.96
N LEU A 10 2.78 1.32 9.49
CA LEU A 10 1.74 1.56 8.49
C LEU A 10 2.10 1.03 7.12
N LYS A 11 3.37 1.19 6.70
CA LYS A 11 3.90 0.58 5.48
C LYS A 11 3.72 -0.94 5.50
N ASN A 12 4.17 -1.60 6.57
CA ASN A 12 4.04 -3.05 6.75
C ASN A 12 2.57 -3.50 6.78
N THR A 13 1.69 -2.71 7.42
CA THR A 13 0.26 -2.98 7.45
C THR A 13 -0.36 -2.94 6.05
N LEU A 14 0.02 -1.95 5.23
CA LEU A 14 -0.48 -1.85 3.87
C LEU A 14 0.05 -2.97 2.98
N GLU A 15 1.32 -3.36 3.14
CA GLU A 15 1.88 -4.52 2.45
C GLU A 15 1.13 -5.81 2.78
N GLY A 16 0.81 -6.02 4.06
CA GLY A 16 0.00 -7.16 4.49
C GLY A 16 -1.38 -7.18 3.83
N LYS A 17 -2.04 -6.00 3.72
CA LYS A 17 -3.31 -5.89 3.00
C LYS A 17 -3.17 -6.26 1.53
N VAL A 18 -2.16 -5.72 0.83
CA VAL A 18 -1.92 -6.03 -0.59
C VAL A 18 -1.69 -7.53 -0.81
N LYS A 19 -0.91 -8.19 0.06
CA LYS A 19 -0.66 -9.64 -0.02
C LYS A 19 -1.92 -10.48 0.18
N ASN A 20 -2.83 -10.03 1.04
CA ASN A 20 -4.07 -10.74 1.38
C ASN A 20 -5.22 -10.54 0.38
N LEU A 21 -5.12 -9.60 -0.55
CA LEU A 21 -6.13 -9.47 -1.61
C LEU A 21 -6.01 -10.62 -2.59
N ASP A 22 -7.09 -11.18 -3.10
CA ASP A 22 -6.98 -12.23 -4.14
C ASP A 22 -6.55 -11.64 -5.49
N ARG A 23 -7.16 -10.51 -5.87
CA ARG A 23 -6.81 -9.74 -7.07
C ARG A 23 -6.81 -8.24 -6.78
N ILE A 24 -6.05 -7.51 -7.59
CA ILE A 24 -6.15 -6.05 -7.70
C ILE A 24 -6.56 -5.77 -9.16
N PRO A 25 -7.73 -5.18 -9.42
CA PRO A 25 -8.15 -4.88 -10.79
C PRO A 25 -7.14 -3.94 -11.47
N TYR A 26 -6.83 -4.21 -12.74
CA TYR A 26 -5.97 -3.37 -13.59
C TYR A 26 -4.55 -3.11 -13.06
N CYS A 27 -4.10 -3.85 -12.04
CA CYS A 27 -2.78 -3.70 -11.43
C CYS A 27 -2.30 -5.04 -10.88
N SER A 28 -1.00 -5.32 -10.94
CA SER A 28 -0.43 -6.51 -10.30
C SER A 28 -0.21 -6.27 -8.80
N LYS A 29 -0.22 -7.35 -8.00
CA LYS A 29 0.17 -7.27 -6.58
C LYS A 29 1.61 -6.79 -6.45
N GLU A 30 2.48 -7.29 -7.32
CA GLU A 30 3.90 -6.99 -7.37
C GLU A 30 4.13 -5.49 -7.54
N SER A 31 3.43 -4.84 -8.47
CA SER A 31 3.53 -3.40 -8.69
C SER A 31 3.11 -2.59 -7.45
N MET A 32 2.09 -3.04 -6.71
CA MET A 32 1.68 -2.36 -5.47
C MET A 32 2.66 -2.61 -4.32
N LEU A 33 3.24 -3.80 -4.23
CA LEU A 33 4.28 -4.09 -3.26
C LEU A 33 5.56 -3.30 -3.54
N ASP A 34 5.94 -3.14 -4.81
CA ASP A 34 7.11 -2.35 -5.17
C ASP A 34 6.90 -0.86 -4.91
N ALA A 35 5.71 -0.32 -5.19
CA ALA A 35 5.35 1.04 -4.80
C ALA A 35 5.45 1.25 -3.27
N LEU A 36 5.03 0.26 -2.48
CA LEU A 36 5.18 0.30 -1.03
C LEU A 36 6.64 0.27 -0.59
N LYS A 37 7.47 -0.60 -1.19
CA LYS A 37 8.90 -0.65 -0.90
C LYS A 37 9.59 0.69 -1.16
N THR A 38 9.22 1.39 -2.22
CA THR A 38 9.80 2.70 -2.58
C THR A 38 9.19 3.88 -1.82
N ALA A 39 8.08 3.71 -1.10
CA ALA A 39 7.45 4.77 -0.32
C ALA A 39 8.40 5.27 0.79
N SER A 40 8.58 6.59 0.83
CA SER A 40 9.52 7.30 1.72
C SER A 40 8.86 8.40 2.56
N SER A 41 7.60 8.72 2.28
CA SER A 41 6.83 9.78 2.94
C SER A 41 5.41 9.33 3.30
N TRP A 42 4.80 10.06 4.24
CA TRP A 42 3.41 9.81 4.64
C TRP A 42 2.44 9.98 3.46
N GLU A 43 2.73 10.94 2.60
CA GLU A 43 2.01 11.26 1.38
C GLU A 43 2.04 10.08 0.40
N ASP A 44 3.18 9.39 0.27
CA ASP A 44 3.28 8.16 -0.54
C ASP A 44 2.32 7.09 -0.03
N LEU A 45 2.32 6.82 1.28
CA LEU A 45 1.45 5.80 1.88
C LEU A 45 -0.03 6.14 1.70
N ILE A 46 -0.41 7.41 1.85
CA ILE A 46 -1.78 7.89 1.62
C ILE A 46 -2.16 7.73 0.15
N GLY A 47 -1.27 8.10 -0.77
CA GLY A 47 -1.46 7.99 -2.22
C GLY A 47 -1.67 6.54 -2.65
N ILE A 48 -0.80 5.64 -2.19
CA ILE A 48 -0.87 4.20 -2.50
C ILE A 48 -2.16 3.60 -1.94
N ASN A 49 -2.50 3.86 -0.68
CA ASN A 49 -3.74 3.36 -0.07
C ASN A 49 -4.99 3.87 -0.81
N SER A 50 -4.98 5.12 -1.26
CA SER A 50 -6.08 5.70 -2.03
C SER A 50 -6.21 5.06 -3.41
N ALA A 51 -5.08 4.82 -4.10
CA ALA A 51 -5.07 4.10 -5.37
C ALA A 51 -5.59 2.68 -5.21
N LEU A 52 -5.11 1.95 -4.21
CA LEU A 52 -5.55 0.58 -3.90
C LEU A 52 -7.06 0.50 -3.67
N LYS A 53 -7.61 1.39 -2.82
CA LYS A 53 -9.06 1.49 -2.60
C LYS A 53 -9.83 1.71 -3.90
N ARG A 54 -9.39 2.66 -4.74
CA ARG A 54 -10.03 2.94 -6.03
C ARG A 54 -10.01 1.74 -6.97
N LEU A 55 -8.92 0.98 -7.01
CA LEU A 55 -8.80 -0.19 -7.88
C LEU A 55 -9.72 -1.31 -7.42
N ILE A 56 -9.76 -1.60 -6.11
CA ILE A 56 -10.62 -2.64 -5.55
C ILE A 56 -12.10 -2.29 -5.69
N SER A 57 -12.49 -1.02 -5.53
CA SER A 57 -13.89 -0.59 -5.70
C SER A 57 -14.39 -0.64 -7.15
N LYS A 58 -13.49 -0.73 -8.14
CA LYS A 58 -13.83 -0.93 -9.55
C LYS A 58 -13.89 -2.41 -9.95
N GLY A 59 -13.59 -3.31 -9.01
CA GLY A 59 -13.48 -4.75 -9.19
C GLY A 59 -14.78 -5.51 -9.00
#